data_AF-A0A5M8QEU8-F1
#
_entry.id   AF-A0A5M8QEU8-F1
#
_cell.length_a   1.000
_cell.length_b   1.000
_cell.length_c   1.000
_cell.angle_alpha   90.00
_cell.angle_beta   90.00
_cell.angle_gamma   90.00
#
_symmetry.space_group_name_H-M   'P 1'
#
loop_
_entity.id
_entity.type
_entity.pdbx_description
1 polymer ?
#
loop_
_entity_poly.entity_id
_entity_poly.type
_entity_poly.pdbx_seq_one_letter_code
_entity_poly.pdbx_strand_id
1 'polypeptide(L)' 'MTPLNTNLLLNCMLTISFLILMWRIDDPNILITLFAFLGFLMFLVLKFILVLRDRKSKSSK' A
#
# COMPACT_ATOMS: atom_id res chain seq x y z
N MET A 1 -7.67 -9.07 16.74
CA MET A 1 -8.26 -8.17 15.72
C MET A 1 -8.73 -9.05 14.56
N THR A 2 -9.98 -8.92 14.13
CA THR A 2 -10.57 -9.74 13.06
C THR A 2 -9.89 -9.46 11.71
N PRO A 3 -9.62 -10.47 10.87
CA PRO A 3 -8.92 -10.31 9.58
C PRO A 3 -9.66 -9.36 8.62
N LEU A 4 -10.97 -9.18 8.80
CA LEU A 4 -11.79 -8.22 8.04
C LEU A 4 -11.34 -6.77 8.27
N ASN A 5 -11.12 -6.38 9.53
CA ASN A 5 -10.73 -5.02 9.89
C ASN A 5 -9.30 -4.69 9.41
N THR A 6 -8.39 -5.66 9.45
CA THR A 6 -7.02 -5.47 8.98
C THR A 6 -6.96 -5.26 7.46
N ASN A 7 -7.76 -6.00 6.68
CA ASN A 7 -7.81 -5.83 5.23
C ASN A 7 -8.43 -4.49 4.82
N LEU A 8 -9.49 -4.05 5.51
CA LEU A 8 -10.12 -2.76 5.25
C LEU A 8 -9.15 -1.60 5.58
N LEU A 9 -8.44 -1.69 6.70
CA LEU A 9 -7.44 -0.70 7.11
C LEU A 9 -6.25 -0.64 6.13
N LEU A 10 -5.72 -1.78 5.69
CA LEU A 10 -4.66 -1.85 4.67
C LEU A 10 -5.11 -1.28 3.32
N ASN A 11 -6.35 -1.52 2.92
CA ASN A 11 -6.93 -0.91 1.71
C ASN A 11 -7.04 0.62 1.87
N CYS A 12 -7.52 1.09 3.02
CA CYS A 12 -7.66 2.51 3.30
C CYS A 12 -6.29 3.23 3.29
N MET A 13 -5.27 2.64 3.93
CA MET A 13 -3.90 3.14 3.90
C MET A 13 -3.35 3.24 2.48
N LEU A 14 -3.62 2.24 1.62
CA LEU A 14 -3.19 2.24 0.23
C LEU A 14 -3.83 3.40 -0.56
N THR A 15 -5.12 3.64 -0.36
CA THR A 15 -5.84 4.75 -1.00
C THR A 15 -5.30 6.11 -0.54
N ILE A 16 -5.01 6.27 0.76
CA ILE A 16 -4.42 7.51 1.30
C ILE A 16 -3.03 7.74 0.69
N SER A 17 -2.18 6.71 0.62
CA SER A 17 -0.85 6.82 0.00
C SER A 17 -0.93 7.20 -1.48
N PHE A 18 -1.93 6.69 -2.21
CA PHE A 18 -2.16 7.07 -3.61
C PHE A 18 -2.63 8.52 -3.76
N LEU A 19 -3.50 9.01 -2.88
CA LEU A 19 -3.93 10.41 -2.87
C LEU A 19 -2.75 11.36 -2.60
N ILE A 20 -1.88 11.02 -1.65
CA ILE A 20 -0.68 11.80 -1.35
C ILE A 20 0.23 11.86 -2.58
N LEU A 21 0.41 10.73 -3.27
CA LEU A 21 1.19 10.68 -4.51
C LEU A 21 0.59 11.59 -5.59
N MET A 22 -0.73 11.51 -5.82
CA MET A 22 -1.44 12.36 -6.77
C MET A 22 -1.31 13.85 -6.43
N TRP A 23 -1.41 14.20 -5.15
CA TRP A 23 -1.27 15.58 -4.72
C TRP A 23 0.16 16.13 -4.92
N ARG A 24 1.16 15.25 -4.84
CA ARG A 24 2.59 15.55 -5.02
C ARG A 24 3.05 15.49 -6.48
N ILE A 25 2.17 15.22 -7.45
CA ILE A 25 2.54 15.21 -8.88
C ILE A 25 2.77 16.63 -9.42
N ASP A 26 2.05 17.62 -8.89
CA ASP A 26 2.19 19.03 -9.26
C ASP A 26 3.34 19.74 -8.53
N ASP A 27 4.09 19.04 -7.66
CA ASP A 27 5.27 19.62 -7.02
C ASP A 27 6.34 19.92 -8.08
N PRO A 28 6.92 21.13 -8.13
CA PRO A 28 7.94 21.50 -9.11
C PRO A 28 9.24 20.70 -8.95
N ASN A 29 9.41 20.00 -7.81
CA ASN A 29 10.56 19.17 -7.53
C ASN A 29 10.25 17.69 -7.75
N ILE A 30 10.63 17.18 -8.93
CA ILE A 30 10.42 15.79 -9.35
C ILE A 30 10.97 14.75 -8.38
N LEU A 31 12.05 15.07 -7.64
CA LEU A 31 12.64 14.16 -6.66
C LEU A 31 11.65 13.81 -5.54
N ILE A 32 10.84 14.77 -5.10
CA ILE A 32 9.84 14.57 -4.05
C ILE A 32 8.75 13.61 -4.54
N THR A 33 8.26 13.81 -5.76
CA THR A 33 7.31 12.91 -6.41
C THR A 33 7.90 11.51 -6.58
N LEU A 34 9.19 11.41 -6.92
CA LEU A 34 9.90 10.14 -7.08
C LEU A 34 10.03 9.37 -5.76
N PHE A 35 10.37 10.06 -4.67
CA PHE A 35 10.43 9.46 -3.33
C PHE A 35 9.04 9.02 -2.82
N ALA A 36 8.01 9.83 -3.05
CA ALA A 36 6.62 9.47 -2.72
C ALA A 36 6.17 8.24 -3.52
N PHE A 37 6.50 8.20 -4.82
CA PHE A 37 6.22 7.06 -5.69
C PHE A 37 6.92 5.79 -5.21
N LEU A 38 8.21 5.89 -4.87
CA LEU A 38 8.99 4.76 -4.37
C LEU A 38 8.43 4.22 -3.05
N GLY A 39 8.03 5.10 -2.14
CA GLY A 39 7.37 4.72 -0.88
C GLY A 39 6.02 4.03 -1.12
N PHE A 40 5.21 4.54 -2.04
CA PHE A 40 3.95 3.90 -2.43
C PHE A 40 4.17 2.50 -3.01
N LEU A 41 5.16 2.35 -3.89
CA LEU A 41 5.49 1.09 -4.54
C LEU A 41 5.98 0.03 -3.53
N MET A 42 6.80 0.45 -2.56
CA MET A 42 7.26 -0.39 -1.46
C MET A 42 6.09 -0.85 -0.56
N PHE A 43 5.13 0.02 -0.27
CA PHE A 43 3.92 -0.32 0.48
C PHE A 43 3.02 -1.32 -0.28
N LEU A 44 2.90 -1.15 -1.60
CA LEU A 44 2.20 -2.08 -2.49
C LEU A 44 2.78 -3.49 -2.41
N VAL A 45 4.12 -3.61 -2.52
CA VAL A 45 4.83 -4.89 -2.43
C VAL A 45 4.61 -5.57 -1.08
N LEU A 46 4.74 -4.82 0.01
CA LEU A 46 4.49 -5.32 1.37
C LEU A 46 3.08 -5.89 1.53
N LYS A 47 2.07 -5.15 1.04
CA LYS A 47 0.68 -5.62 1.05
C LYS A 47 0.49 -6.87 0.19
N PHE A 48 1.11 -6.92 -0.98
CA PHE A 48 1.04 -8.08 -1.87
C PHE A 48 1.60 -9.34 -1.19
N ILE A 49 2.77 -9.21 -0.54
CA ILE A 49 3.38 -10.30 0.24
C ILE A 49 2.47 -10.74 1.40
N LEU A 50 1.90 -9.79 2.14
CA LEU A 50 0.99 -10.10 3.25
C LEU A 50 -0.26 -10.85 2.77
N VAL A 51 -0.86 -10.42 1.66
CA VAL A 51 -2.04 -11.08 1.06
C VAL A 51 -1.70 -12.47 0.55
N LEU A 52 -0.56 -12.64 -0.14
CA LEU A 52 -0.10 -13.95 -0.59
C LEU A 52 0.17 -14.90 0.59
N ARG A 53 0.77 -14.39 1.66
CA ARG A 53 1.01 -15.15 2.91
C ARG A 53 -0.31 -15.58 3.57
N ASP A 54 -1.30 -14.69 3.66
CA ASP A 54 -2.63 -15.01 4.22
C ASP A 54 -3.35 -16.09 3.39
N ARG A 55 -3.28 -15.99 2.05
CA ARG A 55 -3.84 -17.01 1.15
C ARG A 55 -3.17 -18.37 1.32
N LYS A 56 -1.84 -18.40 1.43
CA LYS A 56 -1.10 -19.65 1.68
C LYS A 56 -1.46 -20.27 3.02
N SER A 57 -1.64 -19.45 4.06
CA SER A 57 -2.06 -19.92 5.39
C SER A 57 -3.47 -20.52 5.41
N LYS A 58 -4.40 -20.01 4.59
CA LYS A 58 -5.76 -20.57 4.47
C LYS A 58 -5.83 -21.84 3.62
N SER A 59 -4.94 -21.99 2.64
CA SER A 59 -4.89 -23.18 1.77
C SER A 59 -4.31 -24.43 2.47
N SER A 60 -3.70 -24.29 3.65
CA SER A 60 -3.05 -25.37 4.40
C SER A 60 -3.92 -25.93 5.54
N LYS A 61 -5.17 -25.49 5.66
CA LYS A 61 -6.18 -26.02 6.60
C LYS A 61 -7.24 -26.76 5.80
#